data_AF-A0A6J4QTC6-F1
#
_entry.id   AF-A0A6J4QTC6-F1
#
_cell.length_a   1.000
_cell.length_b   1.000
_cell.length_c   1.000
_cell.angle_alpha   90.00
_cell.angle_beta   90.00
_cell.angle_gamma   90.00
#
_symmetry.space_group_name_H-M   'P 1'
#
loop_
_entity.id
_entity.type
_entity.pdbx_description
1 polymer ?
#
loop_
_entity_poly.entity_id
_entity_poly.type
_entity_poly.pdbx_seq_one_letter_code
_entity_poly.pdbx_strand_id
1 'polypeptide(L)' 'MPFVTESTGEENANLYKRGVKEGSRGELLDASELLELLDAFGEDGARSYLVGYLEGVDDAMEEEDE' A
#
# COMPACT_ATOMS: atom_id res chain seq x y z
N MET A 1 19.65 -8.34 -15.93
CA MET A 1 18.72 -7.43 -15.24
C MET A 1 17.36 -8.09 -15.31
N PRO A 2 16.73 -8.49 -14.19
CA PRO A 2 15.32 -8.85 -14.22
C PRO A 2 14.52 -7.62 -14.69
N PHE A 3 13.52 -7.87 -15.52
CA PHE A 3 12.65 -6.84 -16.08
C PHE A 3 11.66 -6.46 -14.97
N VAL A 4 11.92 -5.36 -14.25
CA VAL A 4 10.92 -4.80 -13.35
C VAL A 4 9.81 -4.27 -14.24
N THR A 5 8.65 -4.91 -14.22
CA THR A 5 7.47 -4.40 -14.93
C THR A 5 7.06 -3.11 -14.25
N GLU A 6 7.16 -2.00 -14.97
CA GLU A 6 6.70 -0.70 -14.48
C GLU A 6 5.19 -0.80 -14.21
N SER A 7 4.80 -0.69 -12.94
CA SER A 7 3.40 -0.75 -12.53
C SER A 7 2.61 0.36 -13.22
N THR A 8 1.47 0.01 -13.81
CA THR A 8 0.61 0.98 -14.46
C THR A 8 -0.03 1.92 -13.42
N GLY A 9 -0.40 3.13 -13.85
CA GLY A 9 -1.07 4.08 -12.95
C GLY A 9 -2.37 3.54 -12.32
N GLU A 10 -3.05 2.61 -12.98
CA GLU A 10 -4.24 1.95 -12.44
C GLU A 10 -3.89 0.93 -11.34
N GLU A 11 -2.81 0.16 -11.52
CA GLU A 11 -2.32 -0.79 -10.50
C GLU A 11 -1.88 -0.05 -9.23
N ASN A 12 -1.15 1.05 -9.37
CA ASN A 12 -0.75 1.89 -8.23
C ASN A 12 -1.96 2.47 -7.49
N ALA A 13 -3.00 2.92 -8.21
CA ALA A 13 -4.23 3.42 -7.59
C ALA A 13 -4.99 2.31 -6.82
N ASN A 14 -4.96 1.07 -7.33
CA ASN A 14 -5.55 -0.07 -6.65
C ASN A 14 -4.77 -0.46 -5.39
N LEU A 15 -3.43 -0.45 -5.46
CA LEU A 15 -2.55 -0.68 -4.30
C LEU A 15 -2.75 0.37 -3.21
N TYR A 16 -2.88 1.64 -3.59
CA TYR A 16 -3.21 2.72 -2.67
C TYR A 16 -4.55 2.47 -1.96
N LYS A 17 -5.63 2.18 -2.71
CA LYS A 17 -6.96 1.87 -2.12
C LYS A 17 -6.91 0.66 -1.18
N ARG A 18 -6.12 -0.36 -1.53
CA ARG A 18 -5.88 -1.51 -0.68
C ARG A 18 -5.20 -1.08 0.62
N GLY A 19 -4.12 -0.29 0.52
CA GLY A 19 -3.41 0.29 1.65
C GLY A 19 -4.35 1.00 2.61
N VAL A 20 -5.17 1.95 2.12
CA VAL A 20 -6.14 2.70 2.95
C VAL A 20 -7.06 1.77 3.74
N LYS A 21 -7.61 0.75 3.08
CA LYS A 21 -8.53 -0.20 3.73
C LYS A 21 -7.86 -1.07 4.78
N GLU A 22 -6.62 -1.47 4.56
CA GLU A 22 -5.84 -2.27 5.51
C GLU A 22 -5.33 -1.39 6.67
N GLY A 23 -4.95 -0.13 6.38
CA GLY A 23 -4.58 0.89 7.35
C GLY A 23 -5.67 1.14 8.38
N SER A 24 -6.91 1.33 7.93
CA SER A 24 -8.05 1.55 8.84
C SER A 24 -8.43 0.35 9.71
N ARG A 25 -7.77 -0.80 9.50
CA ARG A 25 -7.92 -2.02 10.30
C ARG A 25 -6.66 -2.40 11.08
N GLY A 26 -5.57 -1.65 10.90
CA GLY A 26 -4.25 -2.00 11.44
C GLY A 26 -3.63 -3.25 10.81
N GLU A 27 -4.06 -3.66 9.62
CA GLU A 27 -3.66 -4.90 8.93
C GLU A 27 -2.46 -4.68 7.99
N LEU A 28 -1.32 -4.23 8.53
CA LEU A 28 -0.11 -4.03 7.68
C LEU A 28 0.39 -5.37 7.13
N LEU A 29 0.71 -5.40 5.83
CA LEU A 29 1.39 -6.53 5.22
C LEU A 29 2.69 -6.87 5.93
N ASP A 30 2.98 -8.17 6.04
CA ASP A 30 4.25 -8.61 6.59
C ASP A 30 5.43 -8.27 5.67
N ALA A 31 6.65 -8.39 6.20
CA ALA A 31 7.85 -8.03 5.45
C ALA A 31 8.03 -8.86 4.17
N SER A 32 7.60 -10.13 4.15
CA SER A 32 7.65 -10.97 2.95
C SER A 32 6.66 -10.48 1.90
N GLU A 33 5.42 -10.19 2.30
CA GLU A 33 4.38 -9.69 1.40
C GLU A 33 4.72 -8.31 0.82
N LEU A 34 5.36 -7.44 1.60
CA LEU A 34 5.86 -6.15 1.12
C LEU A 34 6.98 -6.31 0.08
N LEU A 35 7.87 -7.29 0.26
CA LEU A 35 8.91 -7.61 -0.72
C LEU A 35 8.31 -8.22 -1.98
N GLU A 36 7.30 -9.08 -1.87
CA GLU A 36 6.57 -9.62 -3.03
C GLU A 36 5.87 -8.50 -3.82
N LEU A 37 5.30 -7.51 -3.11
CA LEU A 37 4.67 -6.35 -3.73
C LEU A 37 5.71 -5.46 -4.44
N LEU A 38 6.88 -5.26 -3.83
CA LEU A 38 8.01 -4.57 -4.47
C LEU A 38 8.52 -5.31 -5.72
N ASP A 39 8.62 -6.63 -5.67
CA ASP A 39 9.09 -7.44 -6.79
C ASP A 39 8.06 -7.46 -7.94
N ALA A 40 6.76 -7.43 -7.63
CA ALA A 40 5.68 -7.48 -8.61
C ALA A 40 5.34 -6.12 -9.25
N PHE A 41 5.32 -5.05 -8.44
CA PHE A 41 4.85 -3.72 -8.86
C PHE A 41 5.93 -2.64 -8.82
N GLY A 42 7.15 -2.99 -8.43
CA GLY A 42 8.25 -2.04 -8.31
C GLY A 42 8.08 -1.06 -7.16
N GLU A 43 9.02 -0.12 -7.08
CA GLU A 43 9.07 0.88 -6.00
C GLU A 43 7.78 1.71 -5.93
N ASP A 44 7.24 2.11 -7.08
CA ASP A 44 6.05 2.97 -7.13
C ASP A 44 4.80 2.25 -6.59
N GLY A 45 4.63 0.96 -6.89
CA GLY A 45 3.53 0.17 -6.34
C GLY A 45 3.64 -0.02 -4.83
N ALA A 46 4.84 -0.37 -4.35
CA ALA A 46 5.09 -0.48 -2.92
C ALA A 46 4.90 0.85 -2.18
N ARG A 47 5.35 1.95 -2.78
CA ARG A 47 5.14 3.29 -2.24
C ARG A 47 3.65 3.63 -2.20
N SER A 48 2.89 3.37 -3.26
CA SER A 48 1.44 3.63 -3.30
C SER A 48 0.69 2.86 -2.22
N TYR A 49 1.03 1.58 -2.01
CA TYR A 49 0.46 0.79 -0.91
C TYR A 49 0.75 1.41 0.45
N LEU A 50 2.02 1.72 0.76
CA LEU A 50 2.42 2.24 2.06
C LEU A 50 1.84 3.63 2.36
N VAL A 51 1.75 4.51 1.36
CA VAL A 51 1.09 5.81 1.50
C VAL A 51 -0.38 5.63 1.84
N GLY A 52 -1.08 4.73 1.13
CA GLY A 52 -2.48 4.44 1.44
C GLY A 52 -2.65 3.87 2.84
N TYR A 53 -1.77 2.95 3.27
CA TYR A 53 -1.83 2.40 4.63
C TYR A 53 -1.75 3.48 5.71
N LEU A 54 -0.80 4.41 5.59
CA LEU A 54 -0.64 5.49 6.57
C LEU A 54 -1.87 6.39 6.64
N GLU A 55 -2.45 6.74 5.49
CA GLU A 55 -3.70 7.52 5.43
C GLU A 55 -4.86 6.79 6.11
N GLY A 56 -5.01 5.49 5.87
CA GLY A 56 -6.04 4.70 6.54
C GLY A 56 -5.85 4.61 8.07
N VAL A 57 -4.60 4.61 8.54
CA VAL A 57 -4.31 4.67 9.98
C VAL A 57 -4.68 6.04 10.55
N ASP A 58 -4.29 7.13 9.88
CA ASP A 58 -4.61 8.49 10.30
C ASP A 58 -6.13 8.69 10.34
N ASP A 59 -6.87 8.29 9.30
CA ASP A 59 -8.33 8.37 9.24
C ASP A 59 -9.00 7.62 10.41
N ALA A 60 -8.53 6.41 10.73
CA ALA A 60 -9.09 5.63 11.83
C ALA A 60 -8.81 6.26 13.20
N MET A 61 -7.65 6.91 13.36
CA MET A 61 -7.33 7.65 14.58
C MET A 61 -8.20 8.91 14.71
N GLU A 62 -8.47 9.62 13.61
CA GLU A 62 -9.39 10.76 13.61
C GLU A 62 -10.82 10.36 13.97
N GLU A 63 -11.31 9.20 13.51
CA GLU A 63 -12.65 8.68 13.89
C GLU A 63 -12.75 8.27 15.36
N GLU A 64 -11.66 7.84 16.00
CA GLU A 64 -11.66 7.44 17.43
C GLU A 64 -11.70 8.65 18.39
N ASP A 65 -11.29 9.83 17.93
CA ASP A 65 -11.22 11.06 18.72
C ASP A 65 -12.52 11.91 18.68
N GLU A 66 -13.59 11.48 17.96
CA GLU A 66 -14.94 12.10 17.91
C GLU A 66 -15.97 11.47 18.87
#